data_AF-A0A0C9X6K7-F1
#
_entry.id   AF-A0A0C9X6K7-F1
#
_cell.length_a   1.000
_cell.length_b   1.000
_cell.length_c   1.000
_cell.angle_alpha   90.00
_cell.angle_beta   90.00
_cell.angle_gamma   90.00
#
_symmetry.space_group_name_H-M   'P 1'
#
loop_
_entity.id
_entity.type
_entity.pdbx_description
1 polymer ?
#
loop_
_entity_poly.entity_id
_entity_poly.type
_entity_poly.pdbx_seq_one_letter_code
_entity_poly.pdbx_strand_id
1 'polypeptide(L)'
;MGDAYCINAMRVLCSAIPTLYPSTDPDVDPEGGFHVARGEPDEYIIYDEEFSQPLRIDKSVITNTHFDLAKWYQTRRYPKIQFNKEDVNLDLSSLDFLNSCDELCSEEFNNSESDSDDPPDLQSVSDSDWDSSDVPDLVSVTDSDAGVDDSTSISSNVPTESDWDEHTYNPIGDVLGEAVARILEASEPYPGDTDSSQHLHIRFEVVRIGDEQYQVHDRHQETLTYLATHTLRQPGFFPGRWYAEHCSTRAGISSLRWRDNVPHLTMRNVLE
;
A
#
# COMPACT_ATOMS: atom_id res chain seq x y z
N MET A 1 13.08 -19.50 2.84
CA MET A 1 12.62 -18.37 2.00
C MET A 1 11.11 -18.47 1.90
N GLY A 2 10.38 -17.42 2.28
CA GLY A 2 8.91 -17.39 2.15
C GLY A 2 8.48 -17.28 0.68
N ASP A 3 7.27 -17.76 0.38
CA ASP A 3 6.65 -17.58 -0.95
C ASP A 3 6.26 -16.10 -1.11
N ALA A 4 6.81 -15.44 -2.13
CA ALA A 4 6.55 -14.03 -2.39
C ALA A 4 5.06 -13.74 -2.64
N TYR A 5 4.33 -14.68 -3.24
CA TYR A 5 2.90 -14.53 -3.47
C TYR A 5 2.11 -14.56 -2.17
N CYS A 6 2.45 -15.43 -1.21
CA CYS A 6 1.84 -15.43 0.11
C CYS A 6 2.01 -14.09 0.81
N ILE A 7 3.25 -13.55 0.81
CA ILE A 7 3.57 -12.29 1.50
C ILE A 7 2.81 -11.12 0.86
N ASN A 8 2.77 -11.06 -0.48
CA ASN A 8 2.05 -10.02 -1.18
C ASN A 8 0.54 -10.12 -0.98
N ALA A 9 -0.03 -11.33 -1.07
CA ALA A 9 -1.44 -11.57 -0.83
C ALA A 9 -1.85 -11.14 0.58
N MET A 10 -1.06 -11.53 1.59
CA MET A 10 -1.28 -11.13 2.99
C MET A 10 -1.26 -9.61 3.14
N ARG A 11 -0.26 -8.92 2.59
CA ARG A 11 -0.18 -7.44 2.65
C ARG A 11 -1.37 -6.76 1.98
N VAL A 12 -1.79 -7.24 0.82
CA VAL A 12 -2.96 -6.70 0.11
C VAL A 12 -4.21 -6.84 0.97
N LEU A 13 -4.43 -8.01 1.57
CA LEU A 13 -5.57 -8.25 2.46
C LEU A 13 -5.51 -7.35 3.70
N CYS A 14 -4.39 -7.31 4.42
CA CYS A 14 -4.23 -6.45 5.61
C CYS A 14 -4.45 -4.97 5.30
N SER A 15 -3.95 -4.48 4.16
CA SER A 15 -4.10 -3.06 3.77
C SER A 15 -5.54 -2.64 3.47
N ALA A 16 -6.42 -3.61 3.18
CA ALA A 16 -7.81 -3.38 2.79
C ALA A 16 -8.80 -3.48 3.97
N ILE A 17 -8.37 -3.91 5.15
CA ILE A 17 -9.23 -4.08 6.34
C ILE A 17 -10.01 -2.80 6.70
N PRO A 18 -9.38 -1.62 6.80
CA PRO A 18 -10.08 -0.44 7.29
C PRO A 18 -11.23 0.01 6.37
N THR A 19 -11.24 -0.42 5.11
CA THR A 19 -12.16 0.07 4.07
C THR A 19 -13.12 -0.98 3.56
N LEU A 20 -12.67 -2.23 3.36
CA LEU A 20 -13.46 -3.26 2.69
C LEU A 20 -14.04 -4.32 3.64
N TYR A 21 -13.38 -4.57 4.77
CA TYR A 21 -13.77 -5.59 5.73
C TYR A 21 -13.49 -5.13 7.16
N PRO A 22 -14.35 -4.25 7.71
CA PRO A 22 -14.20 -3.82 9.10
C PRO A 22 -14.38 -5.02 10.03
N SER A 23 -13.39 -5.25 10.89
CA SER A 23 -13.46 -6.30 11.93
C SER A 23 -14.72 -6.12 12.76
N THR A 24 -15.48 -7.20 12.97
CA THR A 24 -16.59 -7.18 13.94
C THR A 24 -16.10 -7.23 15.38
N ASP A 25 -14.87 -7.71 15.60
CA ASP A 25 -14.25 -7.80 16.92
C ASP A 25 -13.24 -6.65 17.11
N PRO A 26 -13.48 -5.71 18.06
CA PRO A 26 -12.56 -4.61 18.34
C PRO A 26 -11.26 -5.06 19.03
N ASP A 27 -11.20 -6.28 19.56
CA ASP A 27 -10.02 -6.80 20.27
C ASP A 27 -9.03 -7.52 19.33
N VAL A 28 -9.43 -7.79 18.07
CA VAL A 28 -8.57 -8.41 17.06
C VAL A 28 -7.65 -7.36 16.42
N ASP A 29 -6.35 -7.64 16.40
CA ASP A 29 -5.36 -6.80 15.73
C ASP A 29 -5.61 -6.82 14.21
N PRO A 30 -5.91 -5.67 13.57
CA PRO A 30 -6.10 -5.62 12.14
C PRO A 30 -4.87 -6.10 11.36
N GLU A 31 -3.65 -5.96 11.89
CA GLU A 31 -2.46 -6.43 11.17
C GLU A 31 -2.28 -7.95 11.22
N GLY A 32 -2.83 -8.61 12.25
CA GLY A 32 -2.73 -10.06 12.48
C GLY A 32 -3.87 -10.90 11.90
N GLY A 33 -4.97 -10.29 11.47
CA GLY A 33 -6.20 -11.02 11.12
C GLY A 33 -6.08 -11.98 9.94
N PHE A 34 -5.08 -11.81 9.06
CA PHE A 34 -4.90 -12.65 7.87
C PHE A 34 -3.60 -13.42 7.88
N HIS A 35 -3.70 -14.71 7.56
CA HIS A 35 -2.55 -15.55 7.28
C HIS A 35 -2.72 -16.25 5.93
N VAL A 36 -1.74 -16.09 5.02
CA VAL A 36 -1.76 -16.74 3.71
C VAL A 36 -0.67 -17.81 3.65
N ALA A 37 -1.08 -19.06 3.53
CA ALA A 37 -0.20 -20.21 3.40
C ALA A 37 -0.32 -20.84 2.02
N ARG A 38 0.73 -21.54 1.60
CA ARG A 38 0.68 -22.37 0.40
C ARG A 38 0.03 -23.71 0.74
N GLY A 39 -1.01 -24.09 -0.01
CA GLY A 39 -1.70 -25.37 0.14
C GLY A 39 -1.09 -26.44 -0.77
N GLU A 40 -1.96 -27.12 -1.51
CA GLU A 40 -1.59 -27.97 -2.65
C GLU A 40 -0.73 -27.22 -3.70
N PRO A 41 -0.06 -27.93 -4.65
CA PRO A 41 0.97 -27.34 -5.52
C PRO A 41 0.57 -26.04 -6.23
N ASP A 42 -0.71 -25.93 -6.55
CA ASP A 42 -1.33 -24.86 -7.34
C ASP A 42 -2.44 -24.10 -6.59
N GLU A 43 -2.47 -24.15 -5.25
CA GLU A 43 -3.42 -23.36 -4.45
C GLU A 43 -2.74 -22.59 -3.30
N TYR A 44 -3.37 -21.50 -2.90
CA TYR A 44 -3.09 -20.78 -1.67
C TYR A 44 -4.31 -20.84 -0.75
N ILE A 45 -4.04 -20.87 0.55
CA ILE A 45 -5.03 -20.96 1.62
C ILE A 45 -4.96 -19.67 2.43
N ILE A 46 -6.07 -18.95 2.51
CA ILE A 46 -6.24 -17.73 3.29
C ILE A 46 -6.99 -18.10 4.56
N TYR A 47 -6.30 -17.96 5.69
CA TYR A 47 -6.87 -18.02 7.02
C TYR A 47 -7.22 -16.60 7.46
N ASP A 48 -8.41 -16.47 8.04
CA ASP A 48 -8.92 -15.23 8.60
C ASP A 48 -9.36 -15.54 10.02
N GLU A 49 -8.84 -14.82 11.00
CA GLU A 49 -9.13 -15.06 12.42
C GLU A 49 -10.62 -14.87 12.75
N GLU A 50 -11.33 -14.04 11.98
CA GLU A 50 -12.77 -13.80 12.15
C GLU A 50 -13.61 -14.99 11.63
N PHE A 51 -13.06 -15.83 10.73
CA PHE A 51 -13.79 -16.92 10.08
C PHE A 51 -13.09 -18.27 10.23
N SER A 52 -13.78 -19.22 10.86
CA SER A 52 -13.27 -20.57 11.11
C SER A 52 -12.94 -21.38 9.84
N GLN A 53 -13.62 -21.12 8.72
CA GLN A 53 -13.39 -21.85 7.48
C GLN A 53 -12.40 -21.10 6.59
N PRO A 54 -11.24 -21.67 6.21
CA PRO A 54 -10.29 -20.98 5.33
C PRO A 54 -10.80 -20.89 3.88
N LEU A 55 -10.33 -19.89 3.15
CA LEU A 55 -10.61 -19.75 1.72
C LEU A 55 -9.45 -20.27 0.88
N ARG A 56 -9.77 -21.03 -0.16
CA ARG A 56 -8.80 -21.53 -1.15
C ARG A 56 -8.88 -20.70 -2.42
N ILE A 57 -7.72 -20.39 -2.98
CA ILE A 57 -7.58 -19.65 -4.22
C ILE A 57 -6.49 -20.26 -5.08
N ASP A 58 -6.81 -20.46 -6.35
CA ASP A 58 -5.85 -21.03 -7.29
C ASP A 58 -4.67 -20.09 -7.52
N LYS A 59 -3.48 -20.68 -7.62
CA LYS A 59 -2.24 -19.97 -7.90
C LYS A 59 -2.33 -19.18 -9.20
N SER A 60 -2.97 -19.72 -10.23
CA SER A 60 -3.18 -19.05 -11.51
C SER A 60 -3.91 -17.70 -11.34
N VAL A 61 -4.85 -17.63 -10.41
CA VAL A 61 -5.62 -16.43 -10.10
C VAL A 61 -4.77 -15.40 -9.35
N ILE A 62 -4.02 -15.82 -8.32
CA ILE A 62 -3.11 -14.92 -7.59
C ILE A 62 -1.96 -14.39 -8.47
N THR A 63 -1.50 -15.18 -9.45
CA THR A 63 -0.45 -14.72 -10.37
C THR A 63 -0.95 -13.73 -11.43
N ASN A 64 -2.26 -13.54 -11.55
CA ASN A 64 -2.83 -12.59 -12.51
C ASN A 64 -2.71 -11.16 -11.97
N THR A 65 -1.97 -10.30 -12.68
CA THR A 65 -1.76 -8.89 -12.30
C THR A 65 -3.03 -8.04 -12.32
N HIS A 66 -4.09 -8.50 -13.00
CA HIS A 66 -5.38 -7.82 -13.05
C HIS A 66 -6.37 -8.34 -12.01
N PHE A 67 -6.00 -9.35 -11.24
CA PHE A 67 -6.89 -9.92 -10.23
C PHE A 67 -6.87 -9.07 -8.96
N ASP A 68 -8.05 -8.55 -8.60
CA ASP A 68 -8.26 -7.80 -7.36
C ASP A 68 -8.58 -8.77 -6.21
N LEU A 69 -7.52 -9.21 -5.52
CA LEU A 69 -7.62 -10.13 -4.39
C LEU A 69 -8.56 -9.59 -3.28
N ALA A 70 -8.54 -8.28 -3.06
CA ALA A 70 -9.30 -7.65 -1.99
C ALA A 70 -10.81 -7.72 -2.28
N LYS A 71 -11.23 -7.33 -3.49
CA LYS A 71 -12.63 -7.47 -3.92
C LYS A 71 -13.12 -8.91 -3.96
N TRP A 72 -12.27 -9.82 -4.45
CA TRP A 72 -12.61 -11.25 -4.48
C TRP A 72 -12.85 -11.79 -3.06
N TYR A 73 -11.98 -11.43 -2.12
CA TYR A 73 -12.12 -11.81 -0.72
C TYR A 73 -13.41 -11.28 -0.11
N GLN A 74 -13.67 -9.97 -0.31
CA GLN A 74 -14.88 -9.29 0.17
C GLN A 74 -16.16 -10.00 -0.31
N THR A 75 -16.23 -10.31 -1.60
CA THR A 75 -17.41 -10.92 -2.23
C THR A 75 -17.72 -12.29 -1.62
N ARG A 76 -16.70 -13.04 -1.19
CA ARG A 76 -16.89 -14.36 -0.57
C ARG A 76 -17.26 -14.30 0.91
N ARG A 77 -16.70 -13.36 1.69
CA ARG A 77 -16.93 -13.29 3.13
C ARG A 77 -18.08 -12.39 3.56
N TYR A 78 -18.32 -11.33 2.81
CA TYR A 78 -19.30 -10.31 3.15
C TYR A 78 -20.36 -10.11 2.05
N PRO A 79 -21.02 -11.19 1.57
CA PRO A 79 -22.00 -11.09 0.48
C PRO A 79 -23.24 -10.24 0.82
N LYS A 80 -23.41 -9.89 2.10
CA LYS A 80 -24.58 -9.18 2.62
C LYS A 80 -24.32 -7.70 2.93
N ILE A 81 -23.08 -7.23 2.87
CA ILE A 81 -22.80 -5.79 2.97
C ILE A 81 -23.10 -5.21 1.60
N GLN A 82 -24.39 -4.99 1.32
CA GLN A 82 -24.76 -4.03 0.29
C GLN A 82 -24.30 -2.68 0.83
N PHE A 83 -23.14 -2.23 0.37
CA PHE A 83 -22.74 -0.85 0.56
C PHE A 83 -23.87 -0.01 -0.03
N ASN A 84 -24.69 0.58 0.84
CA ASN A 84 -25.57 1.66 0.45
C ASN A 84 -24.63 2.70 -0.15
N LYS A 85 -24.70 2.85 -1.48
CA LYS A 85 -23.88 3.80 -2.25
C LYS A 85 -24.04 5.24 -1.74
N GLU A 86 -25.04 5.47 -0.89
CA GLU A 86 -25.44 6.75 -0.31
C GLU A 86 -24.76 7.05 1.05
N ASP A 87 -24.34 6.03 1.82
CA ASP A 87 -23.89 6.23 3.22
C ASP A 87 -22.37 6.36 3.38
N VAL A 88 -21.60 6.06 2.34
CA VAL A 88 -20.14 6.24 2.34
C VAL A 88 -19.79 7.40 1.43
N ASN A 89 -19.78 8.60 2.01
CA ASN A 89 -19.20 9.79 1.39
C ASN A 89 -17.65 9.75 1.50
N LEU A 90 -17.06 8.59 1.19
CA LEU A 90 -15.71 8.53 0.67
C LEU A 90 -15.88 8.74 -0.82
N ASP A 91 -15.29 9.82 -1.35
CA ASP A 91 -15.28 10.13 -2.77
C ASP A 91 -14.48 9.06 -3.55
N LEU A 92 -15.06 7.86 -3.64
CA LEU A 92 -14.57 6.69 -4.35
C LEU A 92 -14.90 6.77 -5.84
N SER A 93 -15.36 7.93 -6.33
CA SER A 93 -15.56 8.20 -7.76
C SER A 93 -14.26 8.06 -8.57
N SER A 94 -13.10 8.00 -7.91
CA SER A 94 -11.80 7.66 -8.52
C SER A 94 -11.50 6.16 -8.66
N LEU A 95 -12.35 5.25 -8.14
CA LEU A 95 -12.17 3.79 -8.20
C LEU A 95 -13.19 3.08 -9.11
N ASP A 96 -14.07 3.82 -9.81
CA ASP A 96 -15.01 3.29 -10.80
C ASP A 96 -14.32 2.66 -12.03
N PHE A 97 -12.99 2.70 -12.13
CA PHE A 97 -12.20 2.08 -13.21
C PHE A 97 -12.18 0.54 -13.19
N LEU A 98 -12.59 -0.12 -12.10
CA LEU A 98 -12.44 -1.58 -11.95
C LEU A 98 -13.76 -2.37 -11.93
N ASN A 99 -14.90 -1.75 -12.24
CA ASN A 99 -16.23 -2.40 -12.15
C ASN A 99 -16.84 -2.82 -13.51
N SER A 100 -16.04 -2.99 -14.56
CA SER A 100 -16.53 -3.36 -15.90
C SER A 100 -15.99 -4.71 -16.41
N CYS A 101 -15.78 -5.70 -15.54
CA CYS A 101 -15.33 -7.05 -15.93
C CYS A 101 -16.21 -8.18 -15.39
N ASP A 102 -17.46 -7.91 -15.01
CA ASP A 102 -18.29 -8.86 -14.24
C ASP A 102 -19.39 -9.56 -15.08
N GLU A 103 -19.09 -9.94 -16.33
CA GLU A 103 -20.08 -10.62 -17.19
C GLU A 103 -19.53 -11.80 -18.00
N LEU A 104 -18.56 -12.58 -17.49
CA LEU A 104 -18.08 -13.79 -18.22
C LEU A 104 -17.75 -15.04 -17.39
N CYS A 105 -18.02 -15.12 -16.09
CA CYS A 105 -17.74 -16.35 -15.30
C CYS A 105 -18.98 -16.98 -14.66
N SER A 106 -20.04 -17.18 -15.45
CA SER A 106 -21.13 -18.11 -15.10
C SER A 106 -21.13 -19.28 -16.09
N GLU A 107 -20.17 -20.19 -15.95
CA GLU A 107 -20.32 -21.55 -16.48
C GLU A 107 -20.65 -22.49 -15.33
N GLU A 108 -21.86 -23.03 -15.41
CA GLU A 108 -22.45 -24.00 -14.50
C GLU A 108 -21.63 -25.30 -14.52
N PHE A 109 -20.79 -25.50 -13.50
CA PHE A 109 -20.22 -26.82 -13.23
C PHE A 109 -21.29 -27.70 -12.60
N ASN A 110 -21.90 -28.52 -13.46
CA ASN A 110 -22.77 -29.61 -13.08
C ASN A 110 -22.07 -30.57 -12.11
N ASN A 111 -22.78 -30.86 -11.03
CA ASN A 111 -22.50 -31.86 -10.01
C ASN A 111 -22.11 -33.21 -10.63
N SER A 112 -20.90 -33.68 -10.31
CA SER A 112 -20.59 -35.12 -10.28
C SER A 112 -20.54 -35.54 -8.82
N GLU A 113 -21.60 -36.22 -8.38
CA GLU A 113 -21.60 -37.02 -7.16
C GLU A 113 -20.56 -38.14 -7.33
N SER A 114 -19.51 -38.10 -6.51
CA SER A 114 -18.58 -39.22 -6.36
C SER A 114 -18.56 -39.63 -4.90
N ASP A 115 -19.37 -40.64 -4.60
CA ASP A 115 -19.20 -41.55 -3.47
C ASP A 115 -17.80 -42.17 -3.52
N SER A 116 -17.05 -42.09 -2.42
CA SER A 116 -16.29 -43.23 -1.86
C SER A 116 -15.39 -42.82 -0.69
N ASP A 117 -15.62 -43.51 0.43
CA ASP A 117 -14.63 -44.16 1.29
C ASP A 117 -13.87 -43.38 2.39
N ASP A 118 -14.30 -43.68 3.62
CA ASP A 118 -13.57 -43.90 4.87
C ASP A 118 -12.36 -43.00 5.23
N PRO A 119 -12.46 -42.20 6.32
CA PRO A 119 -11.29 -41.52 6.88
C PRO A 119 -10.40 -42.53 7.64
N PRO A 120 -9.06 -42.46 7.49
CA PRO A 120 -8.15 -43.25 8.30
C PRO A 120 -8.12 -42.71 9.74
N ASP A 121 -8.16 -43.63 10.71
CA ASP A 121 -7.95 -43.36 12.13
C ASP A 121 -6.58 -42.68 12.37
N LEU A 122 -6.62 -41.41 12.77
CA LEU A 122 -5.42 -40.67 13.18
C LEU A 122 -5.02 -41.10 14.59
N GLN A 123 -3.91 -41.83 14.66
CA GLN A 123 -3.25 -42.19 15.92
C GLN A 123 -2.76 -40.92 16.63
N SER A 124 -3.23 -40.72 17.87
CA SER A 124 -2.74 -39.70 18.81
C SER A 124 -1.23 -39.83 19.00
N VAL A 125 -0.49 -38.82 18.57
CA VAL A 125 0.93 -38.67 18.89
C VAL A 125 1.08 -37.90 20.19
N SER A 126 1.92 -38.50 21.03
CA SER A 126 2.15 -38.24 22.45
C SER A 126 2.75 -36.87 22.74
N ASP A 127 2.32 -36.30 23.87
CA ASP A 127 2.87 -35.08 24.48
C ASP A 127 4.36 -35.25 24.76
N SER A 128 5.19 -34.41 24.14
CA SER A 128 6.61 -34.29 24.47
C SER A 128 6.80 -33.09 25.38
N ASP A 129 7.13 -33.36 26.64
CA ASP A 129 7.57 -32.40 27.64
C ASP A 129 8.85 -31.67 27.17
N TRP A 130 8.70 -30.41 26.76
CA TRP A 130 9.84 -29.52 26.52
C TRP A 130 10.31 -28.96 27.87
N ASP A 131 11.33 -29.63 28.41
CA ASP A 131 12.14 -29.18 29.54
C ASP A 131 12.78 -27.83 29.19
N SER A 132 12.23 -26.78 29.79
CA SER A 132 12.64 -25.39 29.62
C SER A 132 13.64 -25.04 30.72
N SER A 133 14.91 -25.36 30.47
CA SER A 133 16.00 -25.04 31.38
C SER A 133 17.25 -24.61 30.60
N ASP A 134 17.29 -23.34 30.20
CA ASP A 134 18.48 -22.48 30.19
C ASP A 134 18.23 -21.20 29.37
N VAL A 135 17.70 -20.17 30.02
CA VAL A 135 17.82 -18.78 29.54
C VAL A 135 18.92 -18.10 30.36
N PRO A 136 20.00 -17.59 29.74
CA PRO A 136 21.08 -16.94 30.47
C PRO A 136 20.65 -15.59 31.04
N ASP A 137 21.08 -15.32 32.27
CA ASP A 137 20.83 -14.09 33.03
C ASP A 137 21.37 -12.85 32.28
N LEU A 138 20.50 -11.86 32.07
CA LEU A 138 20.86 -10.58 31.48
C LEU A 138 21.57 -9.72 32.54
N VAL A 139 22.87 -9.52 32.36
CA VAL A 139 23.72 -8.67 33.20
C VAL A 139 23.40 -7.19 32.98
N SER A 140 23.05 -6.50 34.07
CA SER A 140 22.85 -5.05 34.13
C SER A 140 24.16 -4.30 33.86
N VAL A 141 24.15 -3.41 32.88
CA VAL A 141 25.29 -2.54 32.53
C VAL A 141 25.12 -1.24 33.31
N THR A 142 25.90 -1.05 34.36
CA THR A 142 25.97 0.19 35.12
C THR A 142 26.94 1.16 34.45
N ASP A 143 26.45 2.34 34.10
CA ASP A 143 27.22 3.47 33.59
C ASP A 143 28.35 3.87 34.55
N SER A 144 29.55 3.99 34.01
CA SER A 144 30.72 4.52 34.73
C SER A 144 30.83 6.01 34.45
N ASP A 145 30.42 6.78 35.45
CA ASP A 145 30.75 8.18 35.68
C ASP A 145 32.27 8.34 35.86
N ALA A 146 32.91 9.12 34.99
CA ALA A 146 34.31 9.52 35.12
C ALA A 146 34.40 11.03 34.94
N GLY A 147 34.39 11.72 36.08
CA GLY A 147 34.65 13.16 36.16
C GLY A 147 36.02 13.55 35.61
N VAL A 148 36.02 14.63 34.84
CA VAL A 148 37.20 15.44 34.59
C VAL A 148 36.83 16.89 34.87
N ASP A 149 37.43 17.40 35.93
CA ASP A 149 37.46 18.80 36.35
C ASP A 149 38.45 19.54 35.43
N ASP A 150 37.96 20.51 34.65
CA ASP A 150 38.83 21.59 34.17
C ASP A 150 38.10 22.93 34.13
N SER A 151 38.68 23.87 34.87
CA SER A 151 38.17 25.20 35.14
C SER A 151 38.65 26.17 34.06
N THR A 152 37.76 26.58 33.15
CA THR A 152 38.03 27.71 32.24
C THR A 152 36.83 28.65 32.10
N SER A 153 36.93 29.75 32.84
CA SER A 153 36.57 31.14 32.49
C SER A 153 35.47 31.41 31.45
N ILE A 154 34.28 31.74 31.97
CA ILE A 154 33.44 32.91 31.62
C ILE A 154 33.53 33.38 30.15
N SER A 155 32.63 32.86 29.32
CA SER A 155 31.98 33.66 28.29
C SER A 155 30.49 33.29 28.27
N SER A 156 29.66 34.25 28.64
CA SER A 156 28.20 34.14 28.70
C SER A 156 27.63 34.05 27.28
N ASN A 157 27.77 32.89 26.66
CA ASN A 157 26.93 32.44 25.56
C ASN A 157 25.89 31.52 26.18
N VAL A 158 24.70 32.04 26.43
CA VAL A 158 23.54 31.25 26.84
C VAL A 158 23.36 30.16 25.79
N PRO A 159 23.59 28.87 26.12
CA PRO A 159 23.26 27.78 25.24
C PRO A 159 21.74 27.82 25.13
N THR A 160 21.24 28.20 23.97
CA THR A 160 19.82 28.07 23.68
C THR A 160 19.62 26.58 23.50
N GLU A 161 19.29 25.90 24.60
CA GLU A 161 18.85 24.52 24.64
C GLU A 161 17.55 24.40 23.84
N SER A 162 17.70 24.32 22.53
CA SER A 162 16.74 23.72 21.60
C SER A 162 17.52 22.80 20.69
N ASP A 163 18.21 21.87 21.35
CA ASP A 163 18.77 20.64 20.79
C ASP A 163 17.79 19.49 21.07
N TRP A 164 16.49 19.81 21.08
CA TRP A 164 15.52 18.83 20.63
C TRP A 164 15.88 18.65 19.18
N ASP A 165 16.71 17.64 18.92
CA ASP A 165 16.84 17.02 17.62
C ASP A 165 15.44 17.09 17.02
N GLU A 166 15.32 17.92 15.99
CA GLU A 166 14.25 17.90 15.03
C GLU A 166 14.43 16.59 14.27
N HIS A 167 14.38 15.48 15.01
CA HIS A 167 13.98 14.17 14.56
C HIS A 167 12.70 14.47 13.85
N THR A 168 12.86 14.62 12.53
CA THR A 168 11.83 14.71 11.54
C THR A 168 10.84 13.66 11.98
N TYR A 169 9.81 14.11 12.69
CA TYR A 169 8.73 13.26 13.09
C TYR A 169 8.25 12.81 11.73
N ASN A 170 8.59 11.58 11.36
CA ASN A 170 8.07 10.91 10.20
C ASN A 170 6.83 10.25 10.80
N PRO A 171 5.71 10.99 10.98
CA PRO A 171 4.46 10.34 11.36
C PRO A 171 4.26 9.21 10.34
N ILE A 172 3.76 8.08 10.81
CA ILE A 172 3.35 6.91 10.02
C ILE A 172 3.00 7.33 8.57
N GLY A 173 3.99 7.22 7.66
CA GLY A 173 3.97 7.61 6.25
C GLY A 173 3.46 9.03 5.92
N ASP A 174 4.20 9.79 5.10
CA ASP A 174 3.58 10.92 4.38
C ASP A 174 2.71 10.37 3.24
N VAL A 175 1.50 9.92 3.58
CA VAL A 175 0.55 9.29 2.65
C VAL A 175 0.28 10.19 1.45
N LEU A 176 0.23 11.51 1.65
CA LEU A 176 0.00 12.46 0.57
C LEU A 176 1.22 12.53 -0.36
N GLY A 177 2.44 12.63 0.18
CA GLY A 177 3.67 12.60 -0.61
C GLY A 177 3.82 11.31 -1.41
N GLU A 178 3.54 10.17 -0.78
CA GLU A 178 3.59 8.85 -1.42
C GLU A 178 2.54 8.72 -2.54
N ALA A 179 1.31 9.16 -2.29
CA ALA A 179 0.25 9.17 -3.30
C ALA A 179 0.62 10.05 -4.50
N VAL A 180 1.23 11.22 -4.26
CA VAL A 180 1.72 12.10 -5.32
C VAL A 180 2.81 11.40 -6.14
N ALA A 181 3.80 10.77 -5.50
CA ALA A 181 4.85 10.03 -6.19
C ALA A 181 4.27 8.94 -7.11
N ARG A 182 3.34 8.12 -6.60
CA ARG A 182 2.68 7.06 -7.40
C ARG A 182 1.88 7.61 -8.58
N ILE A 183 1.13 8.71 -8.38
CA ILE A 183 0.39 9.35 -9.48
C ILE A 183 1.36 9.87 -10.54
N LEU A 184 2.50 10.42 -10.13
CA LEU A 184 3.51 10.92 -11.06
C LEU A 184 4.14 9.78 -11.85
N GLU A 185 4.47 8.66 -11.22
CA GLU A 185 4.99 7.45 -11.90
C GLU A 185 3.96 6.87 -12.89
N ALA A 186 2.69 6.81 -12.50
CA ALA A 186 1.62 6.31 -13.37
C ALA A 186 1.27 7.24 -14.54
N SER A 187 1.69 8.52 -14.49
CA SER A 187 1.41 9.51 -15.52
C SER A 187 2.53 9.65 -16.57
N GLU A 188 3.55 8.80 -16.51
CA GLU A 188 4.59 8.72 -17.54
C GLU A 188 4.01 8.29 -18.90
N PRO A 189 4.58 8.74 -20.05
CA PRO A 189 5.77 9.58 -20.17
C PRO A 189 5.48 11.09 -20.07
N TYR A 190 6.49 11.86 -19.68
CA TYR A 190 6.43 13.31 -19.61
C TYR A 190 7.07 14.00 -20.83
N PRO A 191 6.64 15.22 -21.17
CA PRO A 191 7.26 16.00 -22.23
C PRO A 191 8.77 16.20 -22.01
N GLY A 192 9.57 15.81 -23.00
CA GLY A 192 11.03 15.90 -22.93
C GLY A 192 11.74 14.62 -22.46
N ASP A 193 11.00 13.57 -22.09
CA ASP A 193 11.58 12.25 -21.86
C ASP A 193 12.17 11.71 -23.17
N THR A 194 13.48 11.44 -23.19
CA THR A 194 14.21 11.11 -24.43
C THR A 194 14.22 9.63 -24.77
N ASP A 195 14.07 8.72 -23.79
CA ASP A 195 14.00 7.27 -24.02
C ASP A 195 13.32 6.54 -22.85
N SER A 196 12.34 5.69 -23.15
CA SER A 196 11.60 4.86 -22.17
C SER A 196 12.34 3.58 -21.75
N SER A 197 13.62 3.42 -22.11
CA SER A 197 14.33 2.14 -22.00
C SER A 197 15.07 1.92 -20.67
N GLN A 198 15.01 2.87 -19.74
CA GLN A 198 15.54 2.69 -18.38
C GLN A 198 14.49 3.12 -17.36
N HIS A 199 13.47 2.27 -17.16
CA HIS A 199 12.60 2.38 -16.00
C HIS A 199 13.44 2.07 -14.75
N LEU A 200 13.99 3.12 -14.14
CA LEU A 200 14.42 3.05 -12.76
C LEU A 200 13.20 2.63 -11.93
N HIS A 201 13.40 1.71 -10.99
CA HIS A 201 12.31 1.18 -10.15
C HIS A 201 11.55 2.26 -9.36
N ILE A 202 12.09 3.48 -9.24
CA ILE A 202 11.48 4.64 -8.59
C ILE A 202 11.98 5.90 -9.31
N ARG A 203 11.12 6.58 -10.08
CA ARG A 203 11.48 7.82 -10.79
C ARG A 203 11.33 9.04 -9.90
N PHE A 204 10.24 9.09 -9.14
CA PHE A 204 9.88 10.26 -8.35
C PHE A 204 10.13 10.02 -6.88
N GLU A 205 10.76 11.00 -6.23
CA GLU A 205 10.88 11.08 -4.79
C GLU A 205 10.20 12.37 -4.34
N VAL A 206 9.23 12.23 -3.43
CA VAL A 206 8.40 13.34 -2.97
C VAL A 206 8.57 13.47 -1.46
N VAL A 207 9.21 14.55 -1.03
CA VAL A 207 9.55 14.80 0.37
C VAL A 207 8.85 16.06 0.83
N ARG A 208 8.16 16.01 1.97
CA ARG A 208 7.56 17.19 2.58
C ARG A 208 8.62 18.07 3.22
N ILE A 209 8.62 19.35 2.89
CA ILE A 209 9.53 20.35 3.44
C ILE A 209 8.70 21.35 4.25
N GLY A 210 8.61 21.10 5.55
CA GLY A 210 7.75 21.86 6.46
C GLY A 210 6.26 21.64 6.17
N ASP A 211 5.42 22.56 6.64
CA ASP A 211 3.97 22.36 6.56
C ASP A 211 3.34 22.70 5.20
N GLU A 212 3.99 23.59 4.45
CA GLU A 212 3.37 24.30 3.34
C GLU A 212 3.74 23.77 1.96
N GLN A 213 4.75 22.92 1.84
CA GLN A 213 5.27 22.48 0.55
C GLN A 213 5.85 21.07 0.54
N TYR A 214 5.84 20.51 -0.65
CA TYR A 214 6.48 19.26 -1.05
C TYR A 214 7.58 19.57 -2.06
N GLN A 215 8.71 18.87 -1.94
CA GLN A 215 9.75 18.82 -2.94
C GLN A 215 9.58 17.54 -3.75
N VAL A 216 9.40 17.72 -5.07
CA VAL A 216 9.31 16.66 -6.06
C VAL A 216 10.64 16.56 -6.78
N HIS A 217 11.35 15.46 -6.57
CA HIS A 217 12.60 15.12 -7.23
C HIS A 217 12.35 14.09 -8.34
N ASP A 218 12.50 14.52 -9.59
CA ASP A 218 12.51 13.62 -10.75
C ASP A 218 13.94 13.17 -11.01
N ARG A 219 14.23 11.92 -10.67
CA ARG A 219 15.56 11.31 -10.83
C ARG A 219 15.92 11.05 -12.28
N HIS A 220 14.94 10.95 -13.17
CA HIS A 220 15.19 10.74 -14.60
C HIS A 220 15.70 12.01 -15.26
N GLN A 221 15.09 13.15 -14.94
CA GLN A 221 15.50 14.45 -15.49
C GLN A 221 16.48 15.23 -14.59
N GLU A 222 16.87 14.66 -13.45
CA GLU A 222 17.68 15.28 -12.39
C GLU A 222 17.15 16.67 -11.98
N THR A 223 15.83 16.79 -11.79
CA THR A 223 15.20 18.09 -11.50
C THR A 223 14.42 18.11 -10.20
N LEU A 224 14.49 19.25 -9.53
CA LEU A 224 13.77 19.53 -8.29
C LEU A 224 12.69 20.58 -8.55
N THR A 225 11.48 20.28 -8.11
CA THR A 225 10.31 21.15 -8.26
C THR A 225 9.56 21.23 -6.94
N TYR A 226 8.98 22.38 -6.62
CA TYR A 226 8.26 22.59 -5.36
C TYR A 226 6.76 22.66 -5.63
N LEU A 227 5.99 21.91 -4.84
CA LEU A 227 4.55 21.80 -4.93
C LEU A 227 3.91 22.20 -3.61
N ALA A 228 3.08 23.24 -3.61
CA ALA A 228 2.48 23.74 -2.39
C ALA A 228 1.38 22.79 -1.87
N THR A 229 1.37 22.52 -0.55
CA THR A 229 0.40 21.62 0.10
C THR A 229 -1.05 22.05 -0.15
N HIS A 230 -1.33 23.36 -0.17
CA HIS A 230 -2.68 23.86 -0.44
C HIS A 230 -3.16 23.56 -1.87
N THR A 231 -2.25 23.43 -2.83
CA THR A 231 -2.57 23.08 -4.22
C THR A 231 -2.99 21.62 -4.33
N LEU A 232 -2.30 20.72 -3.61
CA LEU A 232 -2.67 19.30 -3.51
C LEU A 232 -4.06 19.06 -2.92
N ARG A 233 -4.57 19.99 -2.11
CA ARG A 233 -5.91 19.91 -1.49
C ARG A 233 -7.03 20.43 -2.38
N GLN A 234 -6.72 21.03 -3.54
CA GLN A 234 -7.76 21.58 -4.41
C GLN A 234 -8.46 20.46 -5.18
N PRO A 235 -9.80 20.36 -5.11
CA PRO A 235 -10.55 19.40 -5.92
C PRO A 235 -10.36 19.74 -7.40
N GLY A 236 -9.81 18.79 -8.17
CA GLY A 236 -9.47 18.97 -9.58
C GLY A 236 -7.99 19.27 -9.85
N PHE A 237 -7.16 19.41 -8.81
CA PHE A 237 -5.71 19.37 -9.00
C PHE A 237 -5.25 17.96 -9.37
N PHE A 238 -4.50 17.83 -10.46
CA PHE A 238 -3.96 16.54 -10.92
C PHE A 238 -2.43 16.62 -11.02
N PRO A 239 -1.68 15.94 -10.12
CA PRO A 239 -0.22 16.03 -10.06
C PRO A 239 0.48 15.74 -11.39
N GLY A 240 0.06 14.71 -12.12
CA GLY A 240 0.64 14.35 -13.41
C GLY A 240 0.53 15.47 -14.45
N ARG A 241 -0.63 16.13 -14.53
CA ARG A 241 -0.84 17.24 -15.47
C ARG A 241 0.00 18.45 -15.08
N TRP A 242 0.00 18.80 -13.80
CA TRP A 242 0.83 19.90 -13.29
C TRP A 242 2.31 19.67 -13.62
N TYR A 243 2.82 18.45 -13.41
CA TYR A 243 4.21 18.11 -13.69
C TYR A 243 4.52 18.13 -15.18
N ALA A 244 3.61 17.63 -16.03
CA ALA A 244 3.74 17.69 -17.49
C ALA A 244 3.78 19.14 -18.03
N GLU A 245 2.99 20.06 -17.44
CA GLU A 245 3.04 21.49 -17.78
C GLU A 245 4.40 22.11 -17.38
N HIS A 246 4.96 21.71 -16.22
CA HIS A 246 6.32 22.10 -15.81
C HIS A 246 7.39 21.59 -16.77
N CYS A 247 7.33 20.32 -17.17
CA CYS A 247 8.26 19.71 -18.12
C CYS A 247 8.19 20.39 -19.49
N SER A 248 6.98 20.67 -19.98
CA SER A 248 6.76 21.39 -21.25
C SER A 248 7.40 22.77 -21.24
N THR A 249 7.23 23.51 -20.13
CA THR A 249 7.81 24.85 -19.96
C THR A 249 9.34 24.78 -19.99
N ARG A 250 9.95 23.81 -19.30
CA ARG A 250 11.40 23.58 -19.28
C ARG A 250 11.96 23.18 -20.64
N ALA A 251 11.23 22.37 -21.39
CA ALA A 251 11.59 21.97 -22.75
C ALA A 251 11.37 23.08 -23.80
N GLY A 252 10.81 24.23 -23.42
CA GLY A 252 10.47 25.31 -24.36
C GLY A 252 9.27 24.96 -25.26
N ILE A 253 8.48 23.95 -24.90
CA ILE A 253 7.28 23.53 -25.62
C ILE A 253 6.12 24.40 -25.12
N SER A 254 5.58 25.25 -25.98
CA SER A 254 4.48 26.15 -25.61
C SER A 254 3.25 25.36 -25.13
N SER A 255 2.85 25.59 -23.88
CA SER A 255 1.73 24.95 -23.17
C SER A 255 0.40 24.93 -23.93
N LEU A 256 0.19 25.89 -24.83
CA LEU A 256 -1.04 26.06 -25.62
C LEU A 256 -1.42 24.83 -26.46
N ARG A 257 -0.50 23.94 -26.83
CA ARG A 257 -0.83 22.76 -27.65
C ARG A 257 -1.29 21.53 -26.87
N TRP A 258 -0.99 21.44 -25.58
CA TRP A 258 -1.30 20.24 -24.80
C TRP A 258 -2.73 20.24 -24.26
N ARG A 259 -3.26 21.41 -23.89
CA ARG A 259 -4.64 21.53 -23.37
C ARG A 259 -5.71 21.14 -24.40
N ASP A 260 -5.42 21.33 -25.69
CA ASP A 260 -6.36 21.05 -26.77
C ASP A 260 -6.25 19.61 -27.30
N ASN A 261 -5.20 18.87 -26.94
CA ASN A 261 -4.89 17.54 -27.46
C ASN A 261 -4.84 16.43 -26.40
N VAL A 262 -5.08 16.72 -25.11
CA VAL A 262 -5.63 15.66 -24.27
C VAL A 262 -7.03 15.45 -24.83
N PRO A 263 -7.32 14.32 -25.52
CA PRO A 263 -8.70 14.04 -25.89
C PRO A 263 -9.47 14.25 -24.61
N HIS A 264 -10.41 15.20 -24.62
CA HIS A 264 -11.38 15.23 -23.56
C HIS A 264 -11.85 13.78 -23.48
N LEU A 265 -11.49 13.08 -22.40
CA LEU A 265 -12.24 11.96 -21.88
C LEU A 265 -13.58 12.57 -21.48
N THR A 266 -14.31 13.01 -22.51
CA THR A 266 -15.73 13.13 -22.53
C THR A 266 -16.13 11.69 -22.35
N MET A 267 -16.37 11.32 -21.10
CA MET A 267 -17.26 10.24 -20.74
C MET A 267 -18.60 10.52 -21.43
N ARG A 268 -18.67 10.30 -22.74
CA ARG A 268 -19.94 10.16 -23.44
C ARG A 268 -20.44 8.80 -22.99
N ASN A 269 -21.42 8.86 -22.10
CA ASN A 269 -22.33 7.76 -21.80
C ASN A 269 -22.65 7.01 -23.09
N VAL A 270 -22.09 5.81 -23.25
CA VAL A 270 -22.60 4.82 -24.19
C VAL A 270 -23.66 4.06 -23.42
N LEU A 271 -24.87 4.58 -23.48
CA LEU A 271 -26.10 3.84 -23.21
C LEU A 271 -26.73 3.57 -24.58
N GLU A 272 -26.41 2.41 -25.15
CA GLU A 272 -27.29 1.63 -26.03
C GLU A 272 -27.15 0.16 -25.64
#